data_AF-A0A0M5JA62-F1
#
_entry.id   AF-A0A0M5JA62-F1
#
_cell.length_a   1.000
_cell.length_b   1.000
_cell.length_c   1.000
_cell.angle_alpha   90.00
_cell.angle_beta   90.00
_cell.angle_gamma   90.00
#
_symmetry.space_group_name_H-M   'P 1'
#
loop_
_entity.id
_entity.type
_entity.pdbx_description
1 polymer ?
#
loop_
_entity_poly.entity_id
_entity_poly.type
_entity_poly.pdbx_seq_one_letter_code
_entity_poly.pdbx_strand_id
1 'polypeptide(L)' 'MFKNKTIFVTGGTGSWGHELVKQLLSYEPKEIRIFSRNETSQFSMKQEFDNNPKLKFLIGDIKEKDPFKKATKDFNQSTC' A
#
# COMPACT_ATOMS: atom_id res chain seq x y z
N MET A 1 -6.94 13.17 10.62
CA MET A 1 -7.59 11.89 10.97
C MET A 1 -6.79 10.64 10.55
N PHE A 2 -5.83 10.70 9.60
CA PHE A 2 -4.94 9.58 9.23
C PHE A 2 -3.48 9.71 9.68
N LYS A 3 -3.17 10.77 10.44
CA LYS A 3 -1.82 11.07 10.91
C LYS A 3 -1.32 9.92 11.80
N ASN A 4 -0.13 9.41 11.49
CA ASN A 4 0.52 8.32 12.21
C ASN A 4 -0.18 6.94 12.17
N LYS A 5 -1.08 6.70 11.19
CA LYS A 5 -1.65 5.37 10.94
C LYS A 5 -0.87 4.61 9.86
N THR A 6 -0.88 3.28 9.96
CA THR A 6 -0.43 2.38 8.91
C THR A 6 -1.62 2.08 8.00
N ILE A 7 -1.47 2.33 6.70
CA ILE A 7 -2.55 2.17 5.71
C ILE A 7 -2.18 1.03 4.78
N PHE A 8 -3.11 0.11 4.54
CA PHE A 8 -2.92 -1.01 3.63
C PHE A 8 -3.81 -0.82 2.41
N VAL A 9 -3.18 -0.82 1.24
CA VAL A 9 -3.83 -0.57 -0.05
C VAL A 9 -3.62 -1.80 -0.92
N THR A 10 -4.68 -2.59 -1.13
CA THR A 10 -4.68 -3.68 -2.11
C THR A 10 -4.99 -3.14 -3.50
N GLY A 11 -4.31 -3.64 -4.54
CA GLY A 11 -4.55 -3.18 -5.91
C GLY A 11 -4.12 -1.72 -6.15
N GLY A 12 -3.25 -1.17 -5.28
CA GLY A 12 -2.82 0.23 -5.33
C GLY A 12 -1.99 0.62 -6.55
N THR A 13 -1.60 -0.33 -7.40
CA THR A 13 -0.80 -0.12 -8.60
C THR A 13 -1.60 0.33 -9.82
N GLY A 14 -2.93 0.44 -9.72
CA GLY A 14 -3.78 0.99 -10.78
C GLY A 14 -3.83 2.53 -10.76
N SER A 15 -4.40 3.13 -11.80
CA SER A 15 -4.57 4.60 -11.92
C SER A 15 -5.27 5.23 -10.71
N TRP A 16 -6.31 4.56 -10.19
CA TRP A 16 -7.01 4.98 -8.98
C TRP A 16 -6.17 4.84 -7.71
N GLY A 17 -5.43 3.74 -7.59
CA GLY A 17 -4.56 3.50 -6.44
C GLY A 17 -3.42 4.52 -6.35
N HIS A 18 -2.96 4.98 -7.50
CA HIS A 18 -1.95 6.02 -7.60
C HIS A 18 -2.41 7.35 -7.00
N GLU A 19 -3.56 7.85 -7.44
CA GLU A 19 -4.14 9.09 -6.91
C GLU A 19 -4.48 8.97 -5.43
N LEU A 20 -4.99 7.80 -5.00
CA LEU A 20 -5.24 7.54 -3.59
C LEU A 20 -3.97 7.62 -2.75
N VAL A 21 -2.87 6.98 -3.17
CA VAL A 21 -1.59 7.04 -2.45
C VAL A 21 -1.03 8.46 -2.41
N LYS A 22 -1.18 9.22 -3.50
CA LYS A 22 -0.79 10.63 -3.56
C LYS A 22 -1.54 11.48 -2.53
N GLN A 23 -2.85 11.31 -2.43
CA GLN A 23 -3.66 11.99 -1.41
C GLN A 23 -3.29 11.52 0.00
N LEU A 24 -3.11 10.21 0.20
CA LEU A 24 -2.74 9.64 1.48
C LEU A 24 -1.40 10.18 1.98
N LEU A 25 -0.42 10.39 1.10
CA LEU A 25 0.87 10.98 1.44
C LEU A 25 0.73 12.40 2.02
N SER A 26 -0.23 13.20 1.53
CA SER A 26 -0.54 14.54 2.06
C SER A 26 -1.08 14.52 3.50
N TYR A 27 -1.63 13.39 3.96
CA TYR A 27 -2.13 13.24 5.34
C TYR A 27 -1.05 12.81 6.36
N GLU A 28 0.22 12.74 5.95
CA GLU A 28 1.36 12.30 6.77
C GLU A 28 1.11 10.96 7.51
N PRO A 29 0.87 9.87 6.77
CA PRO A 29 0.71 8.56 7.36
C PRO A 29 2.04 8.06 7.91
N LYS A 30 1.98 7.12 8.85
CA LYS A 30 3.17 6.46 9.39
C LYS A 30 3.83 5.58 8.33
N GLU A 31 3.00 4.81 7.64
CA GLU A 31 3.43 3.83 6.64
C GLU A 31 2.25 3.51 5.71
N ILE A 32 2.51 3.41 4.41
CA ILE A 32 1.53 2.95 3.41
C ILE A 32 2.07 1.65 2.81
N ARG A 33 1.34 0.56 2.99
CA ARG A 33 1.65 -0.77 2.47
C ARG A 33 0.80 -1.03 1.23
N ILE A 34 1.43 -1.13 0.08
CA ILE A 34 0.77 -1.37 -1.21
C ILE A 34 0.95 -2.85 -1.55
N PHE A 35 -0.16 -3.57 -1.67
CA PHE A 35 -0.19 -4.98 -2.02
C PHE A 35 -0.67 -5.17 -3.46
N SER A 36 0.18 -5.76 -4.31
CA SER A 36 -0.16 -6.07 -5.69
C SER A 36 0.59 -7.31 -6.18
N ARG A 37 0.07 -7.94 -7.23
CA ARG A 37 0.68 -9.13 -7.84
C ARG A 37 1.83 -8.78 -8.80
N ASN A 38 1.80 -7.57 -9.37
CA ASN A 38 2.70 -7.17 -10.44
C ASN A 38 3.85 -6.31 -9.92
N GLU A 39 5.07 -6.82 -10.01
CA GLU A 39 6.30 -6.12 -9.63
C GLU A 39 6.56 -4.88 -10.50
N THR A 40 6.33 -5.00 -11.81
CA THR A 40 6.59 -3.91 -12.76
C THR A 40 5.83 -2.65 -12.39
N SER A 41 4.54 -2.78 -12.07
CA SER A 41 3.71 -1.64 -11.69
C SER A 41 4.10 -1.04 -10.34
N GLN A 42 4.56 -1.87 -9.39
CA GLN A 42 5.09 -1.38 -8.12
C GLN A 42 6.39 -0.61 -8.32
N PHE A 43 7.27 -1.08 -9.20
CA PHE A 43 8.53 -0.42 -9.51
C PHE A 43 8.30 0.95 -10.16
N SER A 44 7.41 1.02 -11.16
CA SER A 44 7.03 2.30 -11.78
C SER A 44 6.48 3.28 -10.76
N MET A 45 5.55 2.84 -9.91
CA MET A 45 4.99 3.67 -8.84
C MET A 45 6.05 4.13 -7.84
N LYS A 46 6.96 3.24 -7.43
CA LYS A 46 8.05 3.58 -6.51
C LYS A 46 8.98 4.66 -7.10
N GLN A 47 9.24 4.61 -8.40
CA GLN A 47 10.05 5.59 -9.11
C GLN A 47 9.31 6.93 -9.24
N GLU A 48 8.00 6.91 -9.49
CA GLU A 48 7.17 8.12 -9.56
C GLU A 48 7.05 8.85 -8.20
N PHE A 49 7.10 8.10 -7.09
CA PHE A 49 7.12 8.66 -5.74
C PHE A 49 8.55 8.81 -5.15
N ASP A 50 9.58 8.97 -5.98
CA ASP A 50 10.96 9.24 -5.54
C ASP A 50 11.50 8.27 -4.46
N ASN A 51 11.12 6.99 -4.52
CA ASN A 51 11.49 5.98 -3.51
C ASN A 51 11.14 6.41 -2.07
N ASN A 52 10.00 7.08 -1.88
CA ASN A 52 9.58 7.56 -0.57
C ASN A 52 9.61 6.44 0.50
N PRO A 53 10.35 6.59 1.62
CA PRO A 53 10.52 5.54 2.62
C PRO A 53 9.22 5.17 3.36
N LYS A 54 8.18 6.01 3.26
CA LYS A 54 6.85 5.73 3.83
C LYS A 54 6.07 4.69 3.01
N LEU A 55 6.44 4.46 1.75
CA LEU A 55 5.79 3.49 0.86
C LEU A 55 6.50 2.14 0.96
N LYS A 56 5.76 1.12 1.40
CA LYS A 56 6.20 -0.27 1.37
C LYS A 56 5.40 -1.04 0.36
N PHE A 57 6.11 -1.71 -0.55
CA PHE A 57 5.50 -2.51 -1.59
C PHE A 57 5.58 -3.99 -1.21
N LEU A 58 4.46 -4.68 -1.29
CA LEU A 58 4.30 -6.08 -0.95
C LEU A 58 3.80 -6.82 -2.19
N ILE A 59 4.54 -7.85 -2.59
CA ILE A 59 4.17 -8.71 -3.72
C ILE A 59 3.40 -9.90 -3.18
N GLY A 60 2.22 -10.14 -3.73
CA GLY A 60 1.45 -11.32 -3.39
C GLY A 60 0.06 -11.34 -4.01
N ASP A 61 -0.57 -12.49 -3.91
CA ASP A 61 -1.91 -12.75 -4.43
C ASP A 61 -2.93 -12.79 -3.28
N ILE A 62 -4.05 -12.08 -3.44
CA ILE A 62 -5.16 -12.06 -2.45
C ILE A 62 -5.85 -13.44 -2.36
N LYS A 63 -5.78 -14.26 -3.42
CA LYS A 63 -6.38 -15.60 -3.46
C LYS A 63 -5.59 -16.62 -2.64
N GLU A 64 -4.32 -16.37 -2.36
CA GLU A 64 -3.52 -17.25 -1.52
C GLU A 64 -3.67 -16.87 -0.04
N LYS A 65 -4.23 -17.79 0.77
CA LYS A 65 -4.57 -17.54 2.18
C LYS A 65 -3.36 -17.22 3.07
N ASP A 66 -2.17 -17.70 2.71
CA ASP A 66 -0.93 -17.54 3.48
C ASP A 66 -0.31 -16.13 3.40
N PRO A 67 -0.05 -15.57 2.19
CA PRO A 67 0.46 -14.20 2.07
C PRO A 67 -0.55 -13.15 2.55
N PHE A 68 -1.85 -13.40 2.39
CA PHE A 68 -2.89 -12.51 2.91
C PHE A 68 -2.87 -12.43 4.44
N LYS A 69 -2.75 -13.58 5.14
CA LYS A 69 -2.59 -13.59 6.60
C LYS A 69 -1.34 -12.87 7.05
N LYS A 70 -0.22 -12.99 6.33
CA LYS A 70 1.03 -12.26 6.66
C LYS A 70 0.89 -10.75 6.45
N ALA A 71 0.18 -10.32 5.42
CA ALA A 71 -0.10 -8.91 5.15
C ALA A 71 -1.08 -8.29 6.17
N THR A 72 -2.02 -9.09 6.68
CA THR A 72 -3.08 -8.64 7.61
C THR A 72 -2.76 -8.88 9.09
N LYS A 73 -1.74 -9.68 9.44
CA LYS A 73 -1.40 -10.02 10.84
C LYS A 73 -1.08 -8.80 11.73
N ASP A 74 -0.83 -7.66 11.11
CA ASP A 74 -0.43 -6.40 11.76
C ASP A 74 -1.51 -5.30 11.61
N PHE A 75 -2.65 -5.62 10.98
CA PHE A 75 -3.69 -4.66 10.64
C PHE A 75 -4.82 -4.70 11.67
N ASN A 76 -4.73 -3.82 12.68
CA ASN A 76 -5.81 -3.61 13.63
C ASN A 76 -6.95 -2.85 12.91
N GLN A 77 -8.13 -3.46 12.89
CA GLN A 77 -9.35 -3.02 12.18
C GLN A 77 -9.57 -1.50 12.17
N SER A 78 -9.70 -0.94 10.97
CA SER A 78 -10.48 0.28 10.69
C SER A 78 -10.74 0.30 9.18
N THR A 79 -11.57 -0.64 8.71
CA THR A 79 -12.08 -0.66 7.34
C THR A 79 -13.28 0.27 7.29
N CYS A 80 -13.20 1.34 6.51
CA CYS A 80 -14.36 1.99 5.92
C CYS A 80 -14.57 1.40 4.53
#